data_AF-A0A7D4BSP4-F1
#
_entry.id   AF-A0A7D4BSP4-F1
#
_cell.length_a   1.000
_cell.length_b   1.000
_cell.length_c   1.000
_cell.angle_alpha   90.00
_cell.angle_beta   90.00
_cell.angle_gamma   90.00
#
_symmetry.space_group_name_H-M   'P 1'
#
loop_
_entity.id
_entity.type
_entity.pdbx_description
1 polymer ?
#
loop_
_entity_poly.entity_id
_entity_poly.type
_entity_poly.pdbx_seq_one_letter_code
_entity_poly.pdbx_strand_id
1 'polypeptide(L)'
;MEHQTMTTQSEMGDDFTLTAHELFHQWFGDNVTCASWEDIWLNEGFASYAEYLYEQQYYDPRGWMNQAHSYAYRSLLGSVRVPDTTNVSRIFDHDLTYKKGASVIHMLRYLCHDDTRFFRVLRTYQQQFSGRTARTADLQQLFEAELGQPLDYFFNQWYRGNGYPIFTVRWNQVGRSLFLQVNEGATAGASPGFFRTEVDYQLTFQDGSTRLVRFNQTQAGQGFVAPVDNIVTDVAVDPNGWLLMYPGTVQHDNSLVLAARATGVPELTLFPNPCHDALTISGLASPATVEICDATGRAVLRQPVQAAQAEVATQALAPGLYLLRLLSPTGERVGQGKFVKQ
;
A
#
# COMPACT_ATOMS: atom_id res chain seq x y z
N MET A 1 23.59 28.96 -4.97
CA MET A 1 23.35 29.25 -6.38
C MET A 1 24.31 28.46 -7.24
N GLU A 2 23.71 27.58 -8.01
CA GLU A 2 24.31 26.49 -8.77
C GLU A 2 24.87 26.92 -10.13
N HIS A 3 25.62 28.02 -10.20
CA HIS A 3 26.23 28.38 -11.49
C HIS A 3 27.17 27.27 -11.96
N GLN A 4 26.94 26.75 -13.18
CA GLN A 4 27.61 25.61 -13.80
C GLN A 4 29.14 25.51 -13.61
N THR A 5 29.85 26.63 -13.55
CA THR A 5 31.32 26.67 -13.42
C THR A 5 31.81 27.38 -12.16
N MET A 6 30.91 27.92 -11.33
CA MET A 6 31.25 28.71 -10.14
C MET A 6 30.07 28.76 -9.16
N THR A 7 29.80 27.65 -8.48
CA THR A 7 28.80 27.60 -7.40
C THR A 7 29.11 28.66 -6.35
N THR A 8 28.13 29.49 -6.02
CA THR A 8 28.23 30.50 -4.96
C THR A 8 27.27 30.15 -3.82
N GLN A 9 27.78 30.17 -2.60
CA GLN A 9 27.00 29.92 -1.37
C GLN A 9 27.18 31.12 -0.46
N SER A 10 26.08 31.56 0.17
CA SER A 10 26.09 32.68 1.12
C SER A 10 26.82 32.34 2.41
N GLU A 11 26.88 31.06 2.75
CA GLU A 11 27.56 30.51 3.91
C GLU A 11 28.10 29.12 3.60
N MET A 12 29.25 28.77 4.18
CA MET A 12 29.69 27.40 4.33
C MET A 12 29.50 27.06 5.81
N GLY A 13 28.30 26.59 6.15
CA GLY A 13 27.98 26.18 7.52
C GLY A 13 28.74 24.92 7.94
N ASP A 14 28.61 24.54 9.21
CA ASP A 14 29.13 23.26 9.72
C ASP A 14 28.36 22.05 9.12
N ASP A 15 27.15 22.30 8.61
CA ASP A 15 26.34 21.35 7.87
C ASP A 15 26.55 21.52 6.35
N PHE A 16 27.04 20.46 5.71
CA PHE A 16 27.32 20.41 4.27
C PHE A 16 26.10 20.05 3.42
N THR A 17 24.88 19.96 3.97
CA THR A 17 23.65 19.71 3.21
C THR A 17 23.48 20.72 2.07
N LEU A 18 23.64 22.02 2.31
CA LEU A 18 23.58 23.04 1.25
C LEU A 18 24.68 22.84 0.20
N THR A 19 25.90 22.50 0.61
CA THR A 19 26.97 22.18 -0.34
C THR A 19 26.63 20.95 -1.19
N ALA A 20 26.03 19.92 -0.59
CA ALA A 20 25.57 18.74 -1.32
C ALA A 20 24.47 19.09 -2.33
N HIS A 21 23.47 19.89 -1.93
CA HIS A 21 22.40 20.41 -2.81
C HIS A 21 22.99 21.11 -4.03
N GLU A 22 23.87 22.07 -3.79
CA GLU A 22 24.45 22.93 -4.82
C GLU A 22 25.41 22.17 -5.76
N LEU A 23 26.17 21.19 -5.25
CA LEU A 23 27.01 20.33 -6.09
C LEU A 23 26.17 19.34 -6.89
N PHE A 24 25.03 18.89 -6.37
CA PHE A 24 24.17 17.93 -7.06
C PHE A 24 23.52 18.52 -8.30
N HIS A 25 23.31 19.85 -8.32
CA HIS A 25 22.79 20.56 -9.47
C HIS A 25 23.61 20.38 -10.75
N GLN A 26 24.91 20.03 -10.65
CA GLN A 26 25.72 19.70 -11.83
C GLN A 26 25.10 18.59 -12.69
N TRP A 27 24.34 17.68 -12.08
CA TRP A 27 23.55 16.65 -12.76
C TRP A 27 22.10 17.09 -12.97
N PHE A 28 21.44 17.59 -11.92
CA PHE A 28 20.01 17.94 -11.94
C PHE A 28 19.82 19.45 -11.81
N GLY A 29 19.71 20.15 -12.93
CA GLY A 29 19.71 21.61 -12.99
C GLY A 29 20.58 22.13 -14.12
N ASP A 30 21.79 21.59 -14.22
CA ASP A 30 22.79 21.98 -15.22
C ASP A 30 22.89 21.01 -16.40
N ASN A 31 23.37 19.76 -16.18
CA ASN A 31 23.51 18.78 -17.26
C ASN A 31 22.15 18.40 -17.87
N VAL A 32 21.13 18.26 -17.03
CA VAL A 32 19.72 18.15 -17.45
C VAL A 32 18.92 19.15 -16.65
N THR A 33 18.29 20.11 -17.34
CA THR A 33 17.44 21.12 -16.71
C THR A 33 15.96 20.88 -17.02
N CYS A 34 15.05 21.45 -16.23
CA CYS A 34 13.62 21.36 -16.52
C CYS A 34 13.26 22.07 -17.83
N ALA A 35 12.37 21.48 -18.64
CA ALA A 35 11.92 22.07 -19.90
C ALA A 35 10.94 23.24 -19.71
N SER A 36 10.37 23.37 -18.52
CA SER A 36 9.44 24.43 -18.10
C SER A 36 9.55 24.62 -16.60
N TRP A 37 9.31 25.84 -16.10
CA TRP A 37 9.19 26.13 -14.67
C TRP A 37 8.06 25.34 -13.99
N GLU A 38 7.10 24.80 -14.75
CA GLU A 38 6.11 23.83 -14.25
C GLU A 38 6.79 22.61 -13.59
N ASP A 39 7.96 22.22 -14.11
CA ASP A 39 8.72 21.03 -13.78
C ASP A 39 9.98 21.34 -12.95
N ILE A 40 10.08 22.52 -12.34
CA ILE A 40 11.28 22.97 -11.61
C ILE A 40 11.71 22.03 -10.46
N TRP A 41 10.79 21.23 -9.94
CA TRP A 41 11.10 20.19 -8.95
C TRP A 41 12.11 19.13 -9.46
N LEU A 42 12.23 18.94 -10.78
CA LEU A 42 13.25 18.07 -11.36
C LEU A 42 14.67 18.58 -11.09
N ASN A 43 14.83 19.87 -10.86
CA ASN A 43 16.09 20.48 -10.46
C ASN A 43 16.13 20.51 -8.92
N GLU A 44 15.22 21.27 -8.31
CA GLU A 44 15.27 21.62 -6.89
C GLU A 44 14.91 20.47 -5.95
N GLY A 45 13.92 19.65 -6.33
CA GLY A 45 13.54 18.48 -5.54
C GLY A 45 14.64 17.43 -5.53
N PHE A 46 15.34 17.24 -6.65
CA PHE A 46 16.47 16.31 -6.75
C PHE A 46 17.70 16.81 -5.99
N ALA A 47 18.03 18.09 -6.10
CA ALA A 47 19.10 18.70 -5.31
C ALA A 47 18.79 18.62 -3.80
N SER A 48 17.55 18.90 -3.39
CA SER A 48 17.15 18.70 -1.99
C SER A 48 17.17 17.23 -1.58
N TYR A 49 16.80 16.31 -2.45
CA TYR A 49 16.92 14.88 -2.15
C TYR A 49 18.39 14.43 -2.03
N ALA A 50 19.33 15.12 -2.67
CA ALA A 50 20.75 14.86 -2.48
C ALA A 50 21.23 15.25 -1.07
N GLU A 51 20.62 16.24 -0.42
CA GLU A 51 20.83 16.51 1.01
C GLU A 51 20.48 15.25 1.84
N TYR A 52 19.34 14.60 1.58
CA TYR A 52 18.98 13.34 2.24
C TYR A 52 19.98 12.22 1.96
N LEU A 53 20.46 12.09 0.71
CA LEU A 53 21.45 11.07 0.35
C LEU A 53 22.80 11.33 1.02
N TYR A 54 23.19 12.59 1.19
CA TYR A 54 24.36 12.99 1.96
C TYR A 54 24.21 12.59 3.43
N GLU A 55 23.10 12.95 4.07
CA GLU A 55 22.79 12.53 5.43
C GLU A 55 22.77 11.00 5.57
N GLN A 56 22.21 10.29 4.59
CA GLN A 56 22.19 8.83 4.59
C GLN A 56 23.59 8.21 4.53
N GLN A 57 24.53 8.86 3.85
CA GLN A 57 25.89 8.35 3.66
C GLN A 57 26.79 8.62 4.88
N TYR A 58 26.58 9.73 5.58
CA TYR A 58 27.51 10.22 6.61
C TYR A 58 26.91 10.32 8.02
N TYR A 59 25.59 10.37 8.15
CA TYR A 59 24.86 10.62 9.40
C TYR A 59 23.56 9.77 9.49
N ASP A 60 22.55 10.28 10.19
CA ASP A 60 21.20 9.69 10.26
C ASP A 60 20.21 10.54 9.44
N PRO A 61 19.71 10.02 8.30
CA PRO A 61 18.85 10.78 7.40
C PRO A 61 17.42 10.95 7.94
N ARG A 62 17.07 10.30 9.06
CA ARG A 62 15.73 10.35 9.64
C ARG A 62 15.32 11.76 10.05
N GLY A 63 16.24 12.52 10.65
CA GLY A 63 15.99 13.91 11.05
C GLY A 63 15.62 14.79 9.85
N TRP A 64 16.38 14.66 8.76
CA TRP A 64 16.14 15.39 7.53
C TRP A 64 14.78 15.06 6.92
N MET A 65 14.43 13.78 6.79
CA MET A 65 13.14 13.37 6.19
C MET A 65 11.95 13.82 7.04
N ASN A 66 12.05 13.71 8.37
CA ASN A 66 11.01 14.23 9.27
C ASN A 66 10.81 15.74 9.10
N GLN A 67 11.90 16.48 8.92
CA GLN A 67 11.85 17.92 8.68
C GLN A 67 11.22 18.24 7.32
N ALA A 68 11.63 17.53 6.25
CA ALA A 68 11.06 17.69 4.91
C ALA A 68 9.55 17.43 4.89
N HIS A 69 9.10 16.36 5.54
CA HIS A 69 7.68 16.07 5.77
C HIS A 69 6.98 17.22 6.52
N SER A 70 7.58 17.71 7.59
CA SER A 70 7.03 18.82 8.38
C SER A 70 6.88 20.12 7.57
N TYR A 71 7.80 20.41 6.66
CA TYR A 71 7.69 21.53 5.72
C TYR A 71 6.56 21.30 4.72
N ALA A 72 6.51 20.12 4.08
CA ALA A 72 5.45 19.78 3.15
C ALA A 72 4.04 19.90 3.77
N TYR A 73 3.89 19.61 5.08
CA TYR A 73 2.63 19.73 5.80
C TYR A 73 2.14 21.18 6.00
N ARG A 74 3.01 22.19 5.89
CA ARG A 74 2.60 23.60 5.97
C ARG A 74 1.77 24.03 4.76
N SER A 75 1.94 23.35 3.65
CA SER A 75 1.28 23.62 2.37
C SER A 75 0.38 22.45 1.93
N LEU A 76 -0.56 22.04 2.81
CA LEU A 76 -1.46 20.88 2.60
C LEU A 76 -2.13 20.84 1.22
N LEU A 77 -2.60 21.99 0.72
CA LEU A 77 -3.35 22.08 -0.54
C LEU A 77 -2.48 22.37 -1.77
N GLY A 78 -1.15 22.39 -1.61
CA GLY A 78 -0.22 22.61 -2.71
C GLY A 78 0.20 21.32 -3.40
N SER A 79 0.38 21.40 -4.72
CA SER A 79 0.99 20.36 -5.56
C SER A 79 2.49 20.58 -5.73
N VAL A 80 3.24 19.57 -6.18
CA VAL A 80 4.63 19.78 -6.62
C VAL A 80 4.63 20.54 -7.95
N ARG A 81 3.79 20.13 -8.91
CA ARG A 81 3.55 20.82 -10.17
C ARG A 81 3.29 22.31 -9.92
N VAL A 82 4.01 23.19 -10.61
CA VAL A 82 3.81 24.64 -10.52
C VAL A 82 2.68 25.03 -11.49
N PRO A 83 1.50 25.44 -11.02
CA PRO A 83 0.37 25.73 -11.91
C PRO A 83 0.50 27.07 -12.63
N ASP A 84 1.20 28.05 -12.02
CA ASP A 84 1.44 29.38 -12.57
C ASP A 84 2.95 29.64 -12.63
N THR A 85 3.50 29.53 -13.83
CA THR A 85 4.93 29.73 -14.11
C THR A 85 5.33 31.21 -14.18
N THR A 86 4.44 32.14 -13.87
CA THR A 86 4.76 33.57 -13.75
C THR A 86 5.00 34.01 -12.30
N ASN A 87 4.59 33.18 -11.34
CA ASN A 87 4.76 33.44 -9.92
C ASN A 87 6.08 32.84 -9.39
N VAL A 88 7.13 33.68 -9.34
CA VAL A 88 8.47 33.29 -8.86
C VAL A 88 8.44 32.71 -7.46
N SER A 89 7.65 33.27 -6.54
CA SER A 89 7.54 32.76 -5.17
C SER A 89 6.96 31.34 -5.12
N ARG A 90 6.03 31.01 -6.03
CA ARG A 90 5.53 29.64 -6.14
C ARG A 90 6.55 28.74 -6.83
N ILE A 91 7.23 29.19 -7.89
CA ILE A 91 8.26 28.40 -8.59
C ILE A 91 9.30 27.90 -7.58
N PHE A 92 9.82 28.78 -6.74
CA PHE A 92 10.84 28.48 -5.74
C PHE A 92 10.25 28.35 -4.31
N ASP A 93 9.05 27.78 -4.20
CA ASP A 93 8.41 27.54 -2.91
C ASP A 93 9.15 26.42 -2.16
N HIS A 94 9.76 26.75 -1.02
CA HIS A 94 10.56 25.82 -0.23
C HIS A 94 9.78 24.57 0.21
N ASP A 95 8.50 24.71 0.54
CA ASP A 95 7.71 23.61 1.08
C ASP A 95 7.26 22.65 -0.04
N LEU A 96 6.88 23.18 -1.19
CA LEU A 96 6.30 22.43 -2.30
C LEU A 96 7.31 21.98 -3.36
N THR A 97 8.18 22.88 -3.81
CA THR A 97 9.15 22.59 -4.88
C THR A 97 10.34 21.78 -4.35
N TYR A 98 10.83 22.14 -3.16
CA TYR A 98 12.03 21.53 -2.57
C TYR A 98 11.67 20.35 -1.69
N LYS A 99 11.04 20.58 -0.53
CA LYS A 99 10.87 19.53 0.48
C LYS A 99 9.81 18.48 0.10
N LYS A 100 8.63 18.90 -0.36
CA LYS A 100 7.65 17.94 -0.94
C LYS A 100 8.21 17.26 -2.19
N GLY A 101 8.89 18.01 -3.07
CA GLY A 101 9.55 17.45 -4.26
C GLY A 101 10.54 16.33 -3.93
N ALA A 102 11.41 16.55 -2.94
CA ALA A 102 12.36 15.55 -2.46
C ALA A 102 11.68 14.32 -1.84
N SER A 103 10.62 14.52 -1.04
CA SER A 103 9.82 13.39 -0.51
C SER A 103 9.15 12.58 -1.63
N VAL A 104 8.71 13.22 -2.72
CA VAL A 104 8.17 12.51 -3.90
C VAL A 104 9.23 11.64 -4.58
N ILE A 105 10.47 12.14 -4.69
CA ILE A 105 11.61 11.36 -5.21
C ILE A 105 11.94 10.19 -4.27
N HIS A 106 11.89 10.41 -2.96
CA HIS A 106 12.09 9.36 -1.97
C HIS A 106 11.06 8.23 -2.11
N MET A 107 9.79 8.57 -2.35
CA MET A 107 8.76 7.57 -2.64
C MET A 107 8.97 6.84 -3.99
N LEU A 108 9.51 7.50 -5.01
CA LEU A 108 9.90 6.80 -6.26
C LEU A 108 11.00 5.76 -6.00
N ARG A 109 11.96 6.06 -5.13
CA ARG A 109 12.96 5.07 -4.66
C ARG A 109 12.28 3.93 -3.91
N TYR A 110 11.34 4.23 -3.02
CA TYR A 110 10.57 3.22 -2.28
C TYR A 110 9.82 2.23 -3.21
N LEU A 111 9.17 2.75 -4.26
CA LEU A 111 8.47 1.95 -5.27
C LEU A 111 9.39 1.04 -6.11
N CYS A 112 10.70 1.30 -6.12
CA CYS A 112 11.65 0.45 -6.85
C CYS A 112 11.95 -0.86 -6.13
N HIS A 113 11.75 -0.90 -4.80
CA HIS A 113 12.15 -1.99 -3.89
C HIS A 113 13.63 -2.37 -3.94
N ASP A 114 14.44 -1.62 -4.68
CA ASP A 114 15.84 -1.89 -4.94
C ASP A 114 16.50 -0.59 -5.41
N ASP A 115 17.50 -0.15 -4.63
CA ASP A 115 18.29 1.04 -4.93
C ASP A 115 19.00 0.94 -6.28
N THR A 116 19.41 -0.27 -6.68
CA THR A 116 20.08 -0.49 -7.96
C THR A 116 19.20 -0.06 -9.13
N ARG A 117 17.90 -0.33 -9.03
CA ARG A 117 16.88 0.07 -10.03
C ARG A 117 16.64 1.57 -10.01
N PHE A 118 16.45 2.15 -8.83
CA PHE A 118 16.29 3.59 -8.67
C PHE A 118 17.46 4.36 -9.29
N PHE A 119 18.69 4.02 -8.91
CA PHE A 119 19.88 4.69 -9.44
C PHE A 119 20.14 4.36 -10.92
N ARG A 120 19.66 3.23 -11.44
CA ARG A 120 19.70 2.93 -12.89
C ARG A 120 18.80 3.88 -13.67
N VAL A 121 17.59 4.18 -13.17
CA VAL A 121 16.71 5.19 -13.78
C VAL A 121 17.39 6.55 -13.81
N LEU A 122 18.00 6.98 -12.71
CA LEU A 122 18.69 8.29 -12.66
C LEU A 122 19.88 8.36 -13.62
N ARG A 123 20.69 7.30 -13.73
CA ARG A 123 21.77 7.25 -14.73
C ARG A 123 21.22 7.29 -16.16
N THR A 124 20.13 6.58 -16.42
CA THR A 124 19.48 6.57 -17.73
C THR A 124 18.94 7.96 -18.08
N TYR A 125 18.30 8.64 -17.13
CA TYR A 125 17.85 10.03 -17.26
C TYR A 125 19.01 10.96 -17.63
N GLN A 126 20.10 10.90 -16.87
CA GLN A 126 21.29 11.72 -17.12
C GLN A 126 21.93 11.45 -18.48
N GLN A 127 21.91 10.21 -18.97
CA GLN A 127 22.45 9.84 -20.28
C GLN A 127 21.54 10.27 -21.44
N GLN A 128 20.23 10.05 -21.34
CA GLN A 128 19.29 10.32 -22.42
C GLN A 128 19.04 11.82 -22.64
N PHE A 129 19.08 12.60 -21.56
CA PHE A 129 18.76 14.03 -21.58
C PHE A 129 19.98 14.93 -21.37
N SER A 130 21.21 14.39 -21.36
CA SER A 130 22.44 15.20 -21.23
C SER A 130 22.49 16.34 -22.24
N GLY A 131 22.76 17.56 -21.75
CA GLY A 131 22.79 18.79 -22.54
C GLY A 131 21.43 19.22 -23.09
N ARG A 132 20.33 18.66 -22.57
CA ARG A 132 18.96 18.91 -23.01
C ARG A 132 18.07 19.18 -21.79
N THR A 133 16.79 19.42 -22.07
CA THR A 133 15.77 19.59 -21.06
C THR A 133 14.87 18.37 -20.94
N ALA A 134 14.27 18.19 -19.77
CA ALA A 134 13.30 17.13 -19.50
C ALA A 134 12.03 17.66 -18.82
N ARG A 135 10.92 16.95 -19.01
CA ARG A 135 9.64 17.17 -18.33
C ARG A 135 9.38 16.07 -17.32
N THR A 136 8.45 16.29 -16.40
CA THR A 136 8.03 15.25 -15.45
C THR A 136 7.55 13.97 -16.15
N ALA A 137 6.91 14.11 -17.32
CA ALA A 137 6.47 12.98 -18.13
C ALA A 137 7.64 12.11 -18.64
N ASP A 138 8.79 12.71 -18.92
CA ASP A 138 9.99 11.97 -19.36
C ASP A 138 10.53 11.11 -18.21
N LEU A 139 10.60 11.68 -16.99
CA LEU A 139 10.99 10.94 -15.78
C LEU A 139 9.99 9.81 -15.48
N GLN A 140 8.69 10.08 -15.58
CA GLN A 140 7.63 9.09 -15.42
C GLN A 140 7.87 7.88 -16.34
N GLN A 141 8.10 8.11 -17.63
CA GLN A 141 8.32 7.05 -18.61
C GLN A 141 9.54 6.18 -18.27
N LEU A 142 10.63 6.77 -17.76
CA LEU A 142 11.81 5.99 -17.36
C LEU A 142 11.52 5.09 -16.16
N PHE A 143 10.79 5.58 -15.16
CA PHE A 143 10.36 4.75 -14.03
C PHE A 143 9.36 3.68 -14.46
N GLU A 144 8.41 3.99 -15.35
CA GLU A 144 7.48 2.99 -15.88
C GLU A 144 8.20 1.87 -16.64
N ALA A 145 9.20 2.23 -17.46
CA ALA A 145 10.03 1.26 -18.18
C ALA A 145 10.85 0.38 -17.22
N GLU A 146 11.40 0.97 -16.15
CA GLU A 146 12.15 0.24 -15.13
C GLU A 146 11.24 -0.67 -14.28
N LEU A 147 10.05 -0.21 -13.91
CA LEU A 147 9.12 -0.92 -13.04
C LEU A 147 8.22 -1.91 -13.78
N GLY A 148 8.07 -1.76 -15.09
CA GLY A 148 7.18 -2.60 -15.91
C GLY A 148 5.69 -2.36 -15.64
N GLN A 149 5.33 -1.19 -15.12
CA GLN A 149 3.94 -0.82 -14.79
C GLN A 149 3.70 0.68 -14.98
N PRO A 150 2.46 1.10 -15.32
CA PRO A 150 2.11 2.51 -15.43
C PRO A 150 2.12 3.19 -14.05
N LEU A 151 2.57 4.44 -14.01
CA LEU A 151 2.69 5.26 -12.81
C LEU A 151 1.79 6.50 -12.84
N ASP A 152 0.80 6.56 -13.73
CA ASP A 152 -0.16 7.66 -13.77
C ASP A 152 -0.80 7.93 -12.40
N TYR A 153 -1.16 6.87 -11.66
CA TYR A 153 -1.70 6.99 -10.31
C TYR A 153 -0.75 7.76 -9.37
N PHE A 154 0.55 7.44 -9.44
CA PHE A 154 1.57 8.04 -8.59
C PHE A 154 1.76 9.52 -8.92
N PHE A 155 1.95 9.86 -10.20
CA PHE A 155 2.16 11.25 -10.60
C PHE A 155 0.88 12.09 -10.47
N ASN A 156 -0.30 11.50 -10.63
CA ASN A 156 -1.56 12.18 -10.32
C ASN A 156 -1.71 12.46 -8.82
N GLN A 157 -1.35 11.52 -7.95
CA GLN A 157 -1.41 11.68 -6.50
C GLN A 157 -0.40 12.69 -5.97
N TRP A 158 0.86 12.57 -6.38
CA TRP A 158 1.98 13.18 -5.67
C TRP A 158 2.60 14.38 -6.37
N TYR A 159 2.56 14.41 -7.71
CA TYR A 159 3.05 15.53 -8.49
C TYR A 159 1.96 16.56 -8.79
N ARG A 160 0.81 16.11 -9.33
CA ARG A 160 -0.33 16.98 -9.66
C ARG A 160 -1.24 17.25 -8.47
N GLY A 161 -1.41 16.24 -7.61
CA GLY A 161 -2.31 16.26 -6.48
C GLY A 161 -1.77 17.02 -5.26
N ASN A 162 -2.62 17.11 -4.25
CA ASN A 162 -2.33 17.73 -2.96
C ASN A 162 -2.91 16.88 -1.81
N GLY A 163 -2.58 17.29 -0.60
CA GLY A 163 -2.91 16.54 0.61
C GLY A 163 -2.08 15.27 0.76
N TYR A 164 -2.37 14.54 1.84
CA TYR A 164 -1.61 13.37 2.28
C TYR A 164 -2.57 12.29 2.82
N PRO A 165 -2.24 11.00 2.63
CA PRO A 165 -3.01 9.91 3.21
C PRO A 165 -2.85 9.88 4.74
N ILE A 166 -3.90 9.42 5.41
CA ILE A 166 -3.93 9.16 6.86
C ILE A 166 -4.32 7.70 7.02
N PHE A 167 -3.44 6.87 7.58
CA PHE A 167 -3.71 5.46 7.83
C PHE A 167 -4.20 5.24 9.26
N THR A 168 -5.46 4.86 9.41
CA THR A 168 -6.01 4.34 10.67
C THR A 168 -5.99 2.82 10.64
N VAL A 169 -5.14 2.22 11.47
CA VAL A 169 -4.89 0.78 11.51
C VAL A 169 -5.47 0.20 12.78
N ARG A 170 -6.29 -0.83 12.62
CA ARG A 170 -6.67 -1.73 13.71
C ARG A 170 -6.06 -3.09 13.45
N TRP A 171 -5.51 -3.73 14.46
CA TRP A 171 -4.90 -5.03 14.29
C TRP A 171 -5.26 -5.99 15.42
N ASN A 172 -5.23 -7.28 15.13
CA ASN A 172 -5.25 -8.33 16.15
C ASN A 172 -4.58 -9.61 15.64
N GLN A 173 -4.11 -10.44 16.56
CA GLN A 173 -3.54 -11.74 16.25
C GLN A 173 -4.45 -12.87 16.72
N VAL A 174 -4.64 -13.89 15.87
CA VAL A 174 -5.29 -15.16 16.23
C VAL A 174 -4.37 -16.30 15.85
N GLY A 175 -3.86 -17.01 16.86
CA GLY A 175 -2.86 -18.05 16.63
C GLY A 175 -1.66 -17.49 15.87
N ARG A 176 -1.42 -18.02 14.66
CA ARG A 176 -0.30 -17.62 13.79
C ARG A 176 -0.69 -16.63 12.69
N SER A 177 -1.85 -15.99 12.80
CA SER A 177 -2.34 -15.02 11.81
C SER A 177 -2.52 -13.66 12.46
N LEU A 178 -1.82 -12.66 11.92
CA LEU A 178 -2.04 -11.26 12.24
C LEU A 178 -3.00 -10.67 11.21
N PHE A 179 -4.08 -10.06 11.68
CA PHE A 179 -5.08 -9.38 10.88
C PHE A 179 -4.90 -7.87 11.05
N LEU A 180 -4.85 -7.14 9.94
CA LEU A 180 -4.84 -5.69 9.91
C LEU A 180 -6.09 -5.22 9.16
N GLN A 181 -6.86 -4.31 9.75
CA GLN A 181 -7.87 -3.53 9.05
C GLN A 181 -7.33 -2.11 8.93
N VAL A 182 -7.04 -1.70 7.70
CA VAL A 182 -6.51 -0.39 7.36
C VAL A 182 -7.64 0.42 6.74
N ASN A 183 -7.94 1.55 7.36
CA ASN A 183 -8.80 2.58 6.79
C ASN A 183 -7.93 3.79 6.45
N GLU A 184 -7.80 4.06 5.16
CA GLU A 184 -7.15 5.24 4.63
C GLU A 184 -8.19 6.37 4.50
N GLY A 185 -7.90 7.48 5.17
CA GLY A 185 -8.48 8.79 4.87
C GLY A 185 -7.45 9.68 4.20
N ALA A 186 -7.82 10.93 3.92
CA ALA A 186 -6.91 11.94 3.42
C ALA A 186 -7.07 13.24 4.22
N THR A 187 -6.03 14.07 4.23
CA THR A 187 -6.12 15.43 4.80
C THR A 187 -7.25 16.21 4.15
N ALA A 188 -7.88 17.12 4.90
CA ALA A 188 -9.00 17.91 4.40
C ALA A 188 -8.64 18.68 3.11
N GLY A 189 -9.48 18.56 2.07
CA GLY A 189 -9.28 19.20 0.78
C GLY A 189 -8.29 18.49 -0.15
N ALA A 190 -7.76 17.31 0.23
CA ALA A 190 -6.88 16.49 -0.59
C ALA A 190 -7.52 16.16 -1.95
N SER A 191 -6.69 16.17 -2.99
CA SER A 191 -7.05 15.74 -4.33
C SER A 191 -5.89 14.94 -4.92
N PRO A 192 -6.04 13.63 -5.18
CA PRO A 192 -7.24 12.82 -4.98
C PRO A 192 -7.56 12.58 -3.48
N GLY A 193 -8.78 12.15 -3.18
CA GLY A 193 -9.21 11.79 -1.82
C GLY A 193 -8.76 10.39 -1.35
N PHE A 194 -7.99 9.69 -2.17
CA PHE A 194 -7.43 8.36 -1.91
C PHE A 194 -6.09 8.24 -2.63
N PHE A 195 -5.10 7.64 -1.96
CA PHE A 195 -3.73 7.48 -2.39
C PHE A 195 -3.41 5.99 -2.48
N ARG A 196 -3.46 5.43 -3.69
CA ARG A 196 -2.95 4.09 -3.93
C ARG A 196 -1.45 4.08 -3.61
N THR A 197 -1.04 3.27 -2.65
CA THR A 197 0.37 3.12 -2.28
C THR A 197 0.60 1.80 -1.59
N GLU A 198 1.83 1.31 -1.70
CA GLU A 198 2.32 0.29 -0.77
C GLU A 198 2.67 0.94 0.56
N VAL A 199 2.50 0.18 1.64
CA VAL A 199 2.78 0.61 3.00
C VAL A 199 3.53 -0.50 3.72
N ASP A 200 4.65 -0.14 4.33
CA ASP A 200 5.38 -1.02 5.24
C ASP A 200 4.79 -0.92 6.64
N TYR A 201 4.56 -2.08 7.26
CA TYR A 201 4.18 -2.20 8.66
C TYR A 201 5.29 -2.94 9.41
N GLN A 202 5.84 -2.31 10.45
CA GLN A 202 6.74 -2.99 11.37
C GLN A 202 5.93 -3.75 12.39
N LEU A 203 6.18 -5.04 12.49
CA LEU A 203 5.68 -5.88 13.56
C LEU A 203 6.75 -5.98 14.62
N THR A 204 6.43 -5.64 15.85
CA THR A 204 7.28 -5.90 17.02
C THR A 204 6.75 -7.14 17.72
N PHE A 205 7.64 -8.09 18.02
CA PHE A 205 7.29 -9.33 18.68
C PHE A 205 7.63 -9.29 20.18
N GLN A 206 7.05 -10.21 20.94
CA GLN A 206 7.24 -10.31 22.39
C GLN A 206 8.71 -10.53 22.80
N ASP A 207 9.52 -11.14 21.93
CA ASP A 207 10.97 -11.33 22.14
C ASP A 207 11.81 -10.08 21.80
N GLY A 208 11.18 -8.98 21.39
CA GLY A 208 11.82 -7.73 20.99
C GLY A 208 12.32 -7.72 19.53
N SER A 209 12.23 -8.84 18.80
CA SER A 209 12.54 -8.85 17.38
C SER A 209 11.49 -8.08 16.58
N THR A 210 11.87 -7.61 15.38
CA THR A 210 10.94 -6.91 14.49
C THR A 210 10.97 -7.49 13.08
N ARG A 211 9.86 -7.38 12.36
CA ARG A 211 9.74 -7.77 10.96
C ARG A 211 8.87 -6.79 10.19
N LEU A 212 9.32 -6.39 9.00
CA LEU A 212 8.52 -5.61 8.07
C LEU A 212 7.59 -6.52 7.26
N VAL A 213 6.33 -6.12 7.13
CA VAL A 213 5.39 -6.65 6.14
C VAL A 213 4.91 -5.51 5.26
N ARG A 214 4.93 -5.69 3.95
CA ARG A 214 4.49 -4.69 2.97
C ARG A 214 3.15 -5.10 2.39
N PHE A 215 2.21 -4.16 2.35
CA PHE A 215 0.90 -4.36 1.72
C PHE A 215 0.57 -3.24 0.76
N ASN A 216 -0.13 -3.57 -0.33
CA ASN A 216 -0.60 -2.59 -1.31
C ASN A 216 -2.02 -2.14 -0.95
N GLN A 217 -2.17 -0.88 -0.58
CA GLN A 217 -3.46 -0.25 -0.33
C GLN A 217 -4.07 0.19 -1.66
N THR A 218 -5.14 -0.48 -2.06
CA THR A 218 -5.81 -0.24 -3.36
C THR A 218 -7.23 0.32 -3.21
N GLN A 219 -7.74 0.40 -1.98
CA GLN A 219 -9.04 0.98 -1.65
C GLN A 219 -9.02 1.59 -0.24
N ALA A 220 -9.92 2.51 0.08
CA ALA A 220 -9.91 3.22 1.36
C ALA A 220 -9.98 2.28 2.58
N GLY A 221 -10.91 1.31 2.60
CA GLY A 221 -10.97 0.30 3.66
C GLY A 221 -10.48 -1.06 3.17
N GLN A 222 -9.39 -1.58 3.72
CA GLN A 222 -8.79 -2.84 3.27
C GLN A 222 -8.30 -3.69 4.43
N GLY A 223 -8.57 -4.99 4.35
CA GLY A 223 -8.08 -5.98 5.30
C GLY A 223 -6.84 -6.70 4.76
N PHE A 224 -5.85 -6.94 5.61
CA PHE A 224 -4.66 -7.73 5.31
C PHE A 224 -4.45 -8.82 6.35
N VAL A 225 -3.78 -9.89 5.93
CA VAL A 225 -3.39 -11.00 6.81
C VAL A 225 -1.91 -11.30 6.60
N ALA A 226 -1.16 -11.37 7.71
CA ALA A 226 0.24 -11.79 7.70
C ALA A 226 0.42 -13.04 8.59
N PRO A 227 1.13 -14.08 8.12
CA PRO A 227 1.53 -15.18 8.99
C PRO A 227 2.58 -14.69 9.99
N VAL A 228 2.42 -15.02 11.27
CA VAL A 228 3.33 -14.65 12.36
C VAL A 228 3.72 -15.88 13.16
N ASP A 229 4.98 -15.90 13.61
CA ASP A 229 5.57 -17.04 14.30
C ASP A 229 5.72 -16.81 15.81
N ASN A 230 5.49 -15.57 16.26
CA ASN A 230 5.54 -15.15 17.65
C ASN A 230 4.36 -14.21 17.96
N ILE A 231 4.18 -13.86 19.22
CA ILE A 231 3.18 -12.90 19.67
C ILE A 231 3.62 -11.50 19.24
N VAL A 232 2.77 -10.82 18.47
CA VAL A 232 2.92 -9.42 18.08
C VAL A 232 2.49 -8.54 19.25
N THR A 233 3.34 -7.62 19.66
CA THR A 233 3.13 -6.68 20.76
C THR A 233 2.85 -5.26 20.27
N ASP A 234 3.34 -4.90 19.08
CA ASP A 234 3.14 -3.58 18.49
C ASP A 234 3.16 -3.64 16.96
N VAL A 235 2.46 -2.67 16.34
CA VAL A 235 2.46 -2.46 14.90
C VAL A 235 2.72 -0.98 14.63
N ALA A 236 3.75 -0.67 13.84
CA ALA A 236 4.04 0.69 13.39
C ALA A 236 3.84 0.82 11.87
N VAL A 237 3.25 1.94 11.44
CA VAL A 237 3.05 2.26 10.01
C VAL A 237 4.26 3.05 9.52
N ASP A 238 4.83 2.61 8.40
CA ASP A 238 5.99 3.20 7.72
C ASP A 238 7.07 3.70 8.71
N PRO A 239 7.68 2.78 9.48
CA PRO A 239 8.63 3.14 10.53
C PRO A 239 9.85 3.92 9.99
N ASN A 240 10.16 3.75 8.71
CA ASN A 240 11.32 4.32 8.04
C ASN A 240 11.00 5.64 7.32
N GLY A 241 9.73 6.04 7.26
CA GLY A 241 9.29 7.33 6.69
C GLY A 241 9.51 7.43 5.19
N TRP A 242 9.29 6.31 4.49
CA TRP A 242 9.31 6.29 3.05
C TRP A 242 8.18 7.10 2.43
N LEU A 243 7.02 7.14 3.09
CA LEU A 243 5.79 7.74 2.61
C LEU A 243 5.59 9.13 3.20
N LEU A 244 5.21 10.07 2.33
CA LEU A 244 4.72 11.36 2.74
C LEU A 244 3.25 11.25 3.21
N MET A 245 3.07 10.76 4.43
CA MET A 245 1.76 10.49 5.05
C MET A 245 1.53 11.35 6.30
N TYR A 246 0.30 11.77 6.53
CA TYR A 246 -0.05 12.52 7.73
C TYR A 246 -0.24 11.56 8.92
N PRO A 247 0.06 11.97 10.17
CA PRO A 247 -0.06 11.10 11.34
C PRO A 247 -1.44 10.45 11.46
N GLY A 248 -1.44 9.12 11.50
CA GLY A 248 -2.62 8.29 11.72
C GLY A 248 -2.66 7.68 13.12
N THR A 249 -3.43 6.61 13.27
CA THR A 249 -3.56 5.88 14.55
C THR A 249 -3.38 4.39 14.33
N VAL A 250 -2.74 3.73 15.28
CA VAL A 250 -2.65 2.28 15.33
C VAL A 250 -3.23 1.80 16.65
N GLN A 251 -4.14 0.84 16.59
CA GLN A 251 -4.80 0.31 17.77
C GLN A 251 -4.88 -1.22 17.70
N HIS A 252 -4.49 -1.88 18.80
CA HIS A 252 -4.81 -3.29 19.02
C HIS A 252 -6.31 -3.42 19.33
N ASP A 253 -7.07 -4.10 18.47
CA ASP A 253 -8.52 -4.23 18.54
C ASP A 253 -8.94 -5.71 18.62
N ASN A 254 -9.25 -6.17 19.83
CA ASN A 254 -9.69 -7.54 20.06
C ASN A 254 -10.97 -7.93 19.32
N SER A 255 -11.81 -6.96 18.90
CA SER A 255 -13.05 -7.21 18.18
C SER A 255 -12.86 -7.58 16.70
N LEU A 256 -11.68 -7.30 16.13
CA LEU A 256 -11.33 -7.59 14.72
C LEU A 256 -11.43 -9.08 14.38
N VAL A 257 -11.37 -9.93 15.41
CA VAL A 257 -11.44 -11.40 15.33
C VAL A 257 -12.88 -11.92 15.35
N LEU A 258 -13.88 -11.13 15.75
CA LEU A 258 -15.28 -11.52 15.62
C LEU A 258 -15.74 -11.43 14.15
N ALA A 259 -15.17 -10.51 13.36
CA ALA A 259 -15.41 -10.42 11.92
C ALA A 259 -14.72 -11.56 11.14
N ALA A 260 -13.53 -12.01 11.57
CA ALA A 260 -12.82 -13.15 10.97
C ALA A 260 -13.36 -14.52 11.44
N ARG A 261 -13.99 -14.62 12.63
CA ARG A 261 -14.72 -15.84 13.05
C ARG A 261 -16.12 -15.94 12.44
N ALA A 262 -16.64 -14.87 11.85
CA ALA A 262 -17.86 -14.92 11.04
C ALA A 262 -17.64 -15.66 9.70
N THR A 263 -16.40 -16.04 9.36
CA THR A 263 -16.10 -17.01 8.28
C THR A 263 -15.94 -18.45 8.79
N GLY A 264 -16.49 -18.77 9.97
CA GLY A 264 -16.90 -20.15 10.20
C GLY A 264 -18.01 -20.45 9.20
N VAL A 265 -17.74 -21.33 8.23
CA VAL A 265 -18.79 -21.83 7.35
C VAL A 265 -19.95 -22.30 8.24
N PRO A 266 -21.13 -21.67 8.16
CA PRO A 266 -22.19 -21.87 9.14
C PRO A 266 -22.59 -23.34 9.18
N GLU A 267 -22.81 -23.85 10.39
CA GLU A 267 -23.30 -25.20 10.59
C GLU A 267 -24.79 -25.23 10.24
N LEU A 268 -25.14 -26.06 9.26
CA LEU A 268 -26.47 -26.20 8.72
C LEU A 268 -27.30 -27.11 9.61
N THR A 269 -28.54 -26.72 9.85
CA THR A 269 -29.52 -27.60 10.48
C THR A 269 -30.08 -28.55 9.43
N LEU A 270 -29.74 -29.83 9.57
CA LEU A 270 -30.10 -30.91 8.64
C LEU A 270 -31.17 -31.80 9.28
N PHE A 271 -32.31 -32.01 8.62
CA PHE A 271 -33.39 -32.83 9.16
C PHE A 271 -34.18 -33.61 8.09
N PRO A 272 -34.70 -34.82 8.38
CA PRO A 272 -34.44 -35.59 9.60
C PRO A 272 -32.98 -36.06 9.63
N ASN A 273 -32.39 -36.16 10.83
CA ASN A 273 -31.04 -36.69 11.02
C ASN A 273 -31.06 -37.59 12.27
N PRO A 274 -31.04 -38.93 12.13
CA PRO A 274 -30.74 -39.69 10.89
C PRO A 274 -31.80 -39.58 9.78
N CYS A 275 -31.40 -39.73 8.52
CA CYS A 275 -32.28 -39.71 7.35
C CYS A 275 -32.39 -41.07 6.65
N HIS A 276 -33.51 -41.29 5.94
CA HIS A 276 -33.70 -42.45 5.07
C HIS A 276 -33.60 -42.04 3.60
N ASP A 277 -34.62 -41.38 3.06
CA ASP A 277 -34.68 -41.15 1.61
C ASP A 277 -34.27 -39.72 1.21
N ALA A 278 -34.47 -38.75 2.09
CA ALA A 278 -34.17 -37.35 1.82
C ALA A 278 -33.75 -36.61 3.09
N LEU A 279 -33.10 -35.47 2.87
CA LEU A 279 -32.63 -34.55 3.89
C LEU A 279 -33.01 -33.12 3.53
N THR A 280 -33.56 -32.36 4.47
CA THR A 280 -33.88 -30.94 4.32
C THR A 280 -32.82 -30.08 4.99
N ILE A 281 -32.42 -29.00 4.32
CA ILE A 281 -31.54 -27.96 4.84
C ILE A 281 -32.40 -26.79 5.33
N SER A 282 -32.34 -26.48 6.62
CA SER A 282 -33.04 -25.31 7.16
C SER A 282 -32.32 -24.00 6.82
N GLY A 283 -33.08 -22.95 6.53
CA GLY A 283 -32.56 -21.58 6.45
C GLY A 283 -31.74 -21.27 5.19
N LEU A 284 -31.93 -22.00 4.09
CA LEU A 284 -31.26 -21.71 2.82
C LEU A 284 -31.74 -20.37 2.23
N ALA A 285 -30.89 -19.35 2.25
CA ALA A 285 -31.25 -17.99 1.82
C ALA A 285 -31.16 -17.76 0.29
N SER A 286 -30.37 -18.57 -0.43
CA SER A 286 -30.14 -18.42 -1.87
C SER A 286 -29.86 -19.76 -2.55
N PRO A 287 -30.04 -19.88 -3.88
CA PRO A 287 -29.71 -21.10 -4.62
C PRO A 287 -28.24 -21.48 -4.45
N ALA A 288 -27.99 -22.78 -4.27
CA ALA A 288 -26.66 -23.29 -3.97
C ALA A 288 -26.49 -24.72 -4.51
N THR A 289 -25.26 -25.24 -4.47
CA THR A 289 -24.99 -26.65 -4.77
C THR A 289 -24.63 -27.39 -3.50
N VAL A 290 -25.33 -28.48 -3.23
CA VAL A 290 -24.98 -29.41 -2.16
C VAL A 290 -23.96 -30.41 -2.68
N GLU A 291 -22.87 -30.59 -1.94
CA GLU A 291 -21.90 -31.66 -2.10
C GLU A 291 -21.91 -32.54 -0.85
N ILE A 292 -22.18 -33.84 -1.00
CA ILE A 292 -22.08 -34.83 0.07
C ILE A 292 -20.78 -35.60 -0.09
N CYS A 293 -20.01 -35.68 0.99
CA CYS A 293 -18.79 -36.44 1.09
C CYS A 293 -18.96 -37.61 2.06
N ASP A 294 -18.35 -38.76 1.74
CA ASP A 294 -18.20 -39.86 2.69
C ASP A 294 -17.19 -39.52 3.81
N ALA A 295 -17.04 -40.41 4.79
CA ALA A 295 -16.13 -40.22 5.93
C ALA A 295 -14.65 -40.06 5.53
N THR A 296 -14.26 -40.43 4.30
CA THR A 296 -12.91 -40.23 3.78
C THR A 296 -12.73 -38.87 3.09
N GLY A 297 -13.81 -38.09 2.96
CA GLY A 297 -13.83 -36.78 2.33
C GLY A 297 -14.08 -36.81 0.81
N ARG A 298 -14.28 -38.00 0.22
CA ARG A 298 -14.59 -38.16 -1.20
C ARG A 298 -16.03 -37.75 -1.49
N ALA A 299 -16.24 -36.90 -2.49
CA ALA A 299 -17.57 -36.50 -2.94
C ALA A 299 -18.31 -37.69 -3.57
N VAL A 300 -19.48 -38.01 -3.04
CA VAL A 300 -20.32 -39.14 -3.47
C VAL A 300 -21.63 -38.69 -4.10
N LEU A 301 -22.07 -37.45 -3.83
CA LEU A 301 -23.26 -36.86 -4.43
C LEU A 301 -23.08 -35.35 -4.58
N ARG A 302 -23.56 -34.80 -5.70
CA ARG A 302 -23.72 -33.36 -5.91
C ARG A 302 -25.11 -33.07 -6.45
N GLN A 303 -25.82 -32.12 -5.84
CA GLN A 303 -27.19 -31.76 -6.23
C GLN A 303 -27.39 -30.25 -6.11
N PRO A 304 -27.90 -29.57 -7.15
CA PRO A 304 -28.34 -28.17 -7.02
C PRO A 304 -29.61 -28.09 -6.18
N VAL A 305 -29.69 -27.07 -5.32
CA VAL A 305 -30.85 -26.80 -4.46
C VAL A 305 -31.30 -25.35 -4.60
N GLN A 306 -32.61 -25.13 -4.52
CA GLN A 306 -33.22 -23.80 -4.60
C GLN A 306 -33.65 -23.36 -3.20
N ALA A 307 -33.62 -22.06 -2.91
CA ALA A 307 -34.01 -21.53 -1.60
C ALA A 307 -35.45 -21.93 -1.19
N ALA A 308 -36.37 -22.02 -2.15
CA ALA A 308 -37.76 -22.43 -1.93
C ALA A 308 -37.94 -23.95 -1.72
N GLN A 309 -36.94 -24.77 -2.06
CA GLN A 309 -36.98 -26.23 -1.98
C GLN A 309 -35.57 -26.78 -1.70
N ALA A 310 -35.20 -26.75 -0.42
CA ALA A 310 -33.87 -27.13 0.07
C ALA A 310 -33.79 -28.61 0.47
N GLU A 311 -34.34 -29.49 -0.37
CA GLU A 311 -34.37 -30.94 -0.14
C GLU A 311 -33.29 -31.65 -0.98
N VAL A 312 -32.59 -32.59 -0.35
CA VAL A 312 -31.48 -33.36 -0.92
C VAL A 312 -31.87 -34.83 -0.93
N ALA A 313 -31.83 -35.45 -2.10
CA ALA A 313 -32.13 -36.87 -2.27
C ALA A 313 -30.96 -37.72 -1.76
N THR A 314 -31.21 -38.59 -0.78
CA THR A 314 -30.18 -39.44 -0.15
C THR A 314 -30.39 -40.94 -0.39
N GLN A 315 -31.40 -41.35 -1.18
CA GLN A 315 -31.71 -42.77 -1.44
C GLN A 315 -30.52 -43.54 -2.02
N ALA A 316 -29.68 -42.88 -2.83
CA ALA A 316 -28.52 -43.49 -3.47
C ALA A 316 -27.31 -43.71 -2.53
N LEU A 317 -27.38 -43.18 -1.31
CA LEU A 317 -26.29 -43.29 -0.33
C LEU A 317 -26.42 -44.58 0.49
N ALA A 318 -25.29 -45.27 0.69
CA ALA A 318 -25.23 -46.39 1.63
C ALA A 318 -25.38 -45.91 3.09
N PRO A 319 -25.86 -46.74 4.03
CA PRO A 319 -25.91 -46.37 5.45
C PRO A 319 -24.54 -45.96 6.00
N GLY A 320 -24.47 -44.84 6.73
CA GLY A 320 -23.20 -44.30 7.22
C GLY A 320 -23.23 -42.82 7.62
N LEU A 321 -22.08 -42.32 8.07
CA LEU A 321 -21.86 -40.91 8.42
C LEU A 321 -21.38 -40.13 7.19
N TYR A 322 -22.01 -39.00 6.91
CA TYR A 322 -21.68 -38.13 5.79
C TYR A 322 -21.43 -36.69 6.22
N LEU A 323 -20.57 -36.02 5.47
CA LEU A 323 -20.34 -34.58 5.54
C LEU A 323 -21.07 -33.90 4.40
N LEU A 324 -21.85 -32.87 4.69
CA LEU A 324 -22.52 -32.03 3.70
C LEU A 324 -21.79 -30.70 3.60
N ARG A 325 -21.53 -30.25 2.38
CA ARG A 325 -20.99 -28.92 2.05
C ARG A 325 -21.99 -28.20 1.15
N LEU A 326 -22.24 -26.93 1.44
CA LEU A 326 -23.05 -26.07 0.62
C LEU A 326 -22.13 -25.10 -0.10
N LEU A 327 -22.20 -25.07 -1.42
CA LEU A 327 -21.33 -24.30 -2.30
C LEU A 327 -22.13 -23.19 -3.00
N SER A 328 -21.57 -21.98 -3.05
CA SER A 328 -22.11 -20.86 -3.82
C SER A 328 -22.02 -21.14 -5.33
N PRO A 329 -22.70 -20.34 -6.18
CA PRO A 329 -22.52 -20.42 -7.63
C PRO A 329 -21.07 -20.19 -8.10
N THR A 330 -20.24 -19.52 -7.30
CA THR A 330 -18.81 -19.28 -7.57
C THR A 330 -17.91 -20.40 -7.03
N GLY A 331 -18.47 -21.43 -6.40
CA GLY A 331 -17.74 -22.59 -5.87
C GLY A 331 -17.19 -22.41 -4.46
N GLU A 332 -17.49 -21.30 -3.79
CA GLU A 332 -17.08 -21.06 -2.41
C GLU A 332 -17.96 -21.82 -1.43
N ARG A 333 -17.38 -22.34 -0.34
CA ARG A 333 -18.14 -23.05 0.69
C ARG A 333 -18.86 -22.07 1.62
N VAL A 334 -20.18 -22.07 1.57
CA VAL A 334 -21.08 -21.15 2.27
C VAL A 334 -21.93 -21.80 3.38
N GLY A 335 -21.86 -23.13 3.52
CA GLY A 335 -22.47 -23.87 4.62
C GLY A 335 -21.88 -25.27 4.78
N GLN A 336 -22.00 -25.88 5.96
CA GLN A 336 -21.55 -27.25 6.20
C GLN A 336 -22.45 -27.96 7.22
N GLY A 337 -22.54 -29.28 7.17
CA GLY A 337 -23.25 -30.05 8.19
C GLY A 337 -22.84 -31.52 8.17
N LYS A 338 -23.35 -32.31 9.12
CA LYS A 338 -23.12 -33.75 9.20
C LYS A 338 -24.44 -34.47 9.40
N PHE A 339 -24.63 -35.60 8.73
CA PHE A 339 -25.82 -36.41 8.93
C PHE A 339 -25.51 -37.91 8.86
N VAL A 340 -26.40 -38.70 9.45
CA VAL A 340 -26.35 -40.15 9.42
C VAL A 340 -27.42 -40.65 8.47
N LYS A 341 -27.03 -41.47 7.48
CA LYS A 341 -27.94 -42.23 6.62
C LYS A 341 -28.21 -43.58 7.27
N GLN A 342 -29.48 -43.94 7.44
CA GLN A 342 -29.92 -45.26 7.89
C GLN A 342 -30.40 -46.13 6.75
#